data_AF-A0A0P9CP69-F1
#
_entry.id   AF-A0A0P9CP69-F1
#
_cell.length_a   1.000
_cell.length_b   1.000
_cell.length_c   1.000
_cell.angle_alpha   90.00
_cell.angle_beta   90.00
_cell.angle_gamma   90.00
#
_symmetry.space_group_name_H-M   'P 1'
#
loop_
_entity.id
_entity.type
_entity.pdbx_description
1 polymer ?
#
loop_
_entity_poly.entity_id
_entity_poly.type
_entity_poly.pdbx_seq_one_letter_code
_entity_poly.pdbx_strand_id
1 'polypeptide(L)'
;MPFMMLAMNAGLVAALWWGGRSVINTGLEVGELIAFINYLTQTLMSLMMISMLVVRFARAQASAERISELMNAMPEIPEPAAPQPARAGNRLAFENVSFSYDRDGRDPVLKNVSFVAEPGQTVALLGATGAGKSTLVNLIPRFYDVTGGRVTLDGVDVRELGESALRGAVGIALQESILFTGSIRDNIRYGRPDASDDEVIAAAKLAQAHDFIARFPD
;
A
#
# COMPACT_ATOMS: atom_id res chain seq x y z
N MET A 1 6.08 -37.27 -11.50
CA MET A 1 7.21 -38.04 -10.91
C MET A 1 7.34 -39.47 -11.44
N PRO A 2 6.32 -40.36 -11.37
CA PRO A 2 6.49 -41.76 -11.78
C PRO A 2 6.81 -41.94 -13.28
N PHE A 3 6.15 -41.19 -14.17
CA PHE A 3 6.45 -41.21 -15.61
C PHE A 3 7.90 -40.77 -15.93
N MET A 4 8.40 -39.79 -15.19
CA MET A 4 9.73 -39.22 -15.39
C MET A 4 10.84 -40.19 -14.95
N MET A 5 10.66 -40.88 -13.82
CA MET A 5 11.57 -41.96 -13.40
C MET A 5 11.57 -43.11 -14.41
N LEU A 6 10.39 -43.46 -14.96
CA LEU A 6 10.27 -44.50 -15.97
C LEU A 6 11.02 -44.13 -17.25
N ALA A 7 10.87 -42.89 -17.74
CA ALA A 7 11.60 -42.40 -18.90
C ALA A 7 13.12 -42.38 -18.68
N MET A 8 13.57 -41.95 -17.49
CA MET A 8 14.99 -41.96 -17.12
C MET A 8 15.57 -43.38 -17.09
N ASN A 9 14.88 -44.31 -16.44
CA ASN A 9 15.30 -45.70 -16.35
C ASN A 9 15.27 -46.39 -17.72
N ALA A 10 14.28 -46.09 -18.57
CA ALA A 10 14.24 -46.58 -19.94
C ALA A 10 15.43 -46.06 -20.77
N GLY A 11 15.82 -44.79 -20.61
CA GLY A 11 17.03 -44.22 -21.22
C GLY A 11 18.32 -44.90 -20.77
N LEU A 12 18.43 -45.23 -19.47
CA LEU A 12 19.57 -45.98 -18.92
C LEU A 12 19.64 -47.40 -19.45
N VAL A 13 18.51 -48.11 -19.50
CA VAL A 13 18.43 -49.47 -20.05
C VAL A 13 18.80 -49.46 -21.53
N ALA A 14 18.32 -48.47 -22.29
CA ALA A 14 18.67 -48.30 -23.70
C ALA A 14 20.18 -48.02 -23.90
N ALA A 15 20.76 -47.14 -23.08
CA ALA A 15 22.19 -46.84 -23.11
C ALA A 15 23.05 -48.07 -22.78
N LEU A 16 22.66 -48.85 -21.78
CA LEU A 16 23.33 -50.11 -21.42
C LEU A 16 23.21 -51.17 -22.52
N TRP A 17 22.01 -51.32 -23.11
CA TRP A 17 21.75 -52.30 -24.17
C TRP A 17 22.56 -52.00 -25.44
N TRP A 18 22.51 -50.76 -25.93
CA TRP A 18 23.27 -50.37 -27.11
C TRP A 18 24.76 -50.24 -26.83
N GLY A 19 25.14 -49.60 -25.73
CA GLY A 19 26.54 -49.45 -25.32
C GLY A 19 27.23 -50.78 -25.08
N GLY A 20 26.58 -51.73 -24.41
CA GLY A 20 27.10 -53.08 -24.21
C GLY A 20 27.33 -53.84 -25.53
N ARG A 21 26.42 -53.68 -26.50
CA ARG A 21 26.60 -54.27 -27.84
C ARG A 21 27.78 -53.63 -28.58
N SER A 22 28.05 -52.34 -28.38
CA SER A 22 29.19 -51.65 -29.00
C SER A 22 30.53 -51.99 -28.33
N VAL A 23 30.57 -52.21 -27.02
CA VAL A 23 31.77 -52.74 -26.34
C VAL A 23 32.19 -54.09 -26.95
N ILE A 24 31.21 -54.96 -27.25
CA ILE A 24 31.46 -56.29 -27.83
C ILE A 24 31.88 -56.23 -29.31
N ASN A 25 31.26 -55.36 -30.12
CA ASN A 25 31.40 -55.42 -31.59
C ASN A 25 32.33 -54.35 -32.18
N THR A 26 32.62 -53.27 -31.46
CA THR A 26 33.30 -52.07 -32.01
C THR A 26 34.52 -51.60 -31.21
N GLY A 27 34.90 -52.29 -30.13
CA GLY A 27 36.12 -51.98 -29.37
C GLY A 27 36.00 -50.82 -28.38
N LEU A 28 34.78 -50.38 -28.06
CA LEU A 28 34.49 -49.38 -27.02
C LEU A 28 34.95 -49.89 -25.66
N GLU A 29 35.60 -49.05 -24.86
CA GLU A 29 36.04 -49.44 -23.52
C GLU A 29 34.86 -49.39 -22.53
N VAL A 30 34.86 -50.29 -21.53
CA VAL A 30 33.84 -50.30 -20.47
C VAL A 30 33.84 -48.98 -19.69
N GLY A 31 35.00 -48.34 -19.54
CA GLY A 31 35.14 -47.02 -18.90
C GLY A 31 34.39 -45.92 -19.65
N GLU A 32 34.42 -45.92 -20.98
CA GLU A 32 33.70 -44.97 -21.83
C GLU A 32 32.18 -45.12 -21.69
N LEU A 33 31.69 -46.36 -21.57
CA LEU A 33 30.26 -46.63 -21.32
C LEU A 33 29.81 -46.12 -19.95
N ILE A 34 30.61 -46.33 -18.89
CA ILE A 34 30.31 -45.81 -17.55
C ILE A 34 30.31 -44.28 -17.56
N ALA A 35 31.28 -43.65 -18.23
CA ALA A 35 31.33 -42.20 -18.38
C ALA A 35 30.09 -41.67 -19.12
N PHE A 36 29.68 -42.33 -20.20
CA PHE A 36 28.48 -41.98 -20.95
C PHE A 36 27.20 -42.06 -20.10
N ILE A 37 27.05 -43.12 -19.31
CA ILE A 37 25.91 -43.28 -18.39
C ILE A 37 25.88 -42.14 -17.37
N ASN A 38 27.02 -41.80 -16.77
CA ASN A 38 27.11 -40.69 -15.83
C ASN A 38 26.71 -39.35 -16.49
N TYR A 39 27.20 -39.07 -17.70
CA TYR A 39 26.82 -37.87 -18.44
C TYR A 39 25.33 -37.86 -18.75
N LEU A 40 24.76 -38.99 -19.19
CA LEU A 40 23.33 -39.11 -19.47
C LEU A 40 22.49 -38.81 -18.22
N THR A 41 22.81 -39.42 -17.09
CA THR A 41 22.10 -39.16 -15.83
C THR A 41 22.24 -37.70 -15.40
N GLN A 42 23.43 -37.12 -15.49
CA GLN A 42 23.68 -35.72 -15.12
C GLN A 42 22.91 -34.73 -16.02
N THR A 43 22.85 -35.00 -17.33
CA THR A 43 22.07 -34.20 -18.28
C THR A 43 20.58 -34.27 -17.97
N LEU A 44 20.04 -35.46 -17.70
CA LEU A 44 18.64 -35.63 -17.33
C LEU A 44 18.30 -34.92 -16.01
N MET A 45 19.17 -34.99 -15.01
CA MET A 45 19.01 -34.25 -13.74
C MET A 45 19.02 -32.73 -13.96
N SER A 46 19.92 -32.23 -14.80
CA SER A 46 19.99 -30.81 -15.15
C SER A 46 18.72 -30.33 -15.87
N LEU A 47 18.20 -31.12 -16.82
CA LEU A 47 16.92 -30.83 -17.50
C LEU A 47 15.75 -30.74 -16.50
N MET A 48 15.71 -31.62 -15.50
CA MET A 48 14.70 -31.57 -14.44
C MET A 48 14.80 -30.28 -13.62
N MET A 49 16.02 -29.86 -13.26
CA MET A 49 16.22 -28.59 -12.54
C MET A 49 15.76 -27.39 -13.36
N ILE A 50 16.07 -27.35 -14.66
CA ILE A 50 15.60 -26.28 -15.56
C ILE A 50 14.08 -26.26 -15.65
N SER A 51 13.42 -27.42 -15.78
CA SER A 51 11.96 -27.50 -15.84
C SER A 51 11.30 -26.93 -14.58
N MET A 52 11.82 -27.23 -13.40
CA MET A 52 11.33 -26.65 -12.15
C MET A 52 11.58 -25.13 -12.08
N LEU A 53 12.70 -24.66 -12.64
CA LEU A 53 13.04 -23.23 -12.68
C LEU A 53 12.04 -22.45 -13.54
N VAL A 54 11.59 -22.99 -14.68
CA VAL A 54 10.58 -22.34 -15.55
C VAL A 54 9.30 -22.00 -14.79
N VAL A 55 8.78 -22.94 -14.00
CA VAL A 55 7.56 -22.70 -13.21
C VAL A 55 7.79 -21.64 -12.12
N ARG A 56 8.97 -21.65 -11.48
CA ARG A 56 9.33 -20.63 -10.48
C ARG A 56 9.47 -19.25 -11.13
N PHE A 57 10.07 -19.19 -12.32
CA PHE A 57 10.25 -17.96 -13.07
C PHE A 57 8.91 -17.34 -13.45
N ALA A 58 7.95 -18.12 -13.95
CA ALA A 58 6.61 -17.62 -14.27
C ALA A 58 5.90 -17.00 -13.04
N ARG A 59 6.02 -17.61 -11.86
CA ARG A 59 5.47 -17.06 -10.61
C ARG A 59 6.20 -15.80 -10.14
N ALA A 60 7.52 -15.78 -10.30
CA ALA A 60 8.33 -14.62 -9.98
C ALA A 60 7.98 -13.43 -10.88
N GLN A 61 7.77 -13.66 -12.18
CA GLN A 61 7.36 -12.65 -13.14
C GLN A 61 6.03 -12.00 -12.74
N ALA A 62 4.99 -12.79 -12.46
CA ALA A 62 3.69 -12.24 -12.04
C ALA A 62 3.80 -11.43 -10.72
N SER A 63 4.73 -11.79 -9.84
CA SER A 63 4.98 -11.03 -8.61
C SER A 63 5.75 -9.74 -8.87
N ALA A 64 6.72 -9.79 -9.80
CA ALA A 64 7.46 -8.62 -10.25
C ALA A 64 6.57 -7.61 -10.96
N GLU A 65 5.59 -8.05 -11.75
CA GLU A 65 4.60 -7.20 -12.40
C GLU A 65 3.78 -6.40 -11.38
N ARG A 66 3.23 -7.06 -10.34
CA ARG A 66 2.49 -6.35 -9.27
C ARG A 66 3.34 -5.36 -8.48
N ILE A 67 4.61 -5.71 -8.20
CA ILE A 67 5.54 -4.78 -7.55
C ILE A 67 5.84 -3.59 -8.46
N SER A 68 6.04 -3.85 -9.75
CA SER A 68 6.28 -2.81 -10.76
C SER A 68 5.09 -1.87 -10.90
N GLU A 69 3.87 -2.38 -10.90
CA GLU A 69 2.65 -1.57 -10.90
C GLU A 69 2.62 -0.59 -9.72
N LEU A 70 2.92 -1.06 -8.51
CA LEU A 70 2.97 -0.22 -7.32
C LEU A 70 4.10 0.81 -7.38
N MET A 71 5.30 0.38 -7.79
CA MET A 71 6.48 1.26 -7.86
C MET A 71 6.34 2.36 -8.93
N ASN A 72 5.58 2.10 -10.00
CA ASN A 72 5.33 3.04 -11.08
C ASN A 72 4.02 3.84 -10.89
N ALA A 73 3.23 3.53 -9.87
CA ALA A 73 2.01 4.29 -9.58
C ALA A 73 2.38 5.73 -9.19
N MET A 74 1.75 6.70 -9.84
CA MET A 74 1.88 8.11 -9.46
C MET A 74 0.86 8.46 -8.38
N PRO A 75 1.21 9.26 -7.36
CA PRO A 75 0.25 9.76 -6.40
C PRO A 75 -0.87 10.54 -7.10
N GLU A 76 -2.12 10.23 -6.79
CA GLU A 76 -3.28 10.97 -7.33
C GLU A 76 -3.31 12.43 -6.86
N ILE A 77 -2.75 12.68 -5.67
CA ILE A 77 -2.65 14.00 -5.06
C ILE A 77 -1.15 14.32 -4.93
N PRO A 78 -0.54 14.96 -5.94
CA PRO A 78 0.84 15.36 -5.87
C PRO A 78 1.01 16.57 -4.94
N GLU A 79 2.17 16.65 -4.29
CA GLU A 79 2.65 17.87 -3.63
C GLU A 79 2.74 19.01 -4.68
N PRO A 80 2.34 20.24 -4.31
CA PRO A 80 2.49 21.38 -5.21
C PRO A 80 3.98 21.69 -5.45
N ALA A 81 4.33 22.13 -6.66
CA ALA A 81 5.72 22.42 -7.03
C ALA A 81 6.37 23.53 -6.17
N ALA A 82 5.56 24.43 -5.62
CA ALA A 82 5.99 25.49 -4.71
C ALA A 82 5.00 25.53 -3.51
N PRO A 83 5.20 24.69 -2.49
CA PRO A 83 4.26 24.57 -1.37
C PRO A 83 4.24 25.86 -0.56
N GLN A 84 3.04 26.40 -0.37
CA GLN A 84 2.82 27.53 0.54
C GLN A 84 2.70 27.02 1.99
N PRO A 85 3.22 27.77 2.97
CA PRO A 85 3.03 27.44 4.37
C PRO A 85 1.56 27.70 4.77
N ALA A 86 1.07 26.90 5.72
CA ALA A 86 -0.20 27.18 6.37
C ALA A 86 -0.10 28.48 7.18
N ARG A 87 -1.14 29.31 7.11
CA ARG A 87 -1.29 30.49 7.96
C ARG A 87 -2.00 30.11 9.26
N ALA A 88 -1.97 31.00 10.24
CA ALA A 88 -2.54 30.77 11.57
C ALA A 88 -3.93 31.43 11.75
N GLY A 89 -4.63 31.72 10.65
CA GLY A 89 -5.94 32.37 10.70
C GLY A 89 -7.08 31.40 10.99
N ASN A 90 -6.95 30.13 10.59
CA ASN A 90 -7.96 29.07 10.74
C ASN A 90 -9.32 29.37 10.09
N ARG A 91 -9.35 30.22 9.05
CA ARG A 91 -10.57 30.51 8.29
C ARG A 91 -10.72 29.49 7.16
N LEU A 92 -11.79 28.72 7.17
CA LEU A 92 -12.08 27.69 6.16
C LEU A 92 -13.21 28.15 5.24
N ALA A 93 -13.04 28.04 3.92
CA ALA A 93 -14.10 28.32 2.96
C ALA A 93 -14.21 27.26 1.87
N PHE A 94 -15.44 26.88 1.57
CA PHE A 94 -15.81 26.09 0.40
C PHE A 94 -16.39 27.06 -0.63
N GLU A 95 -15.84 27.05 -1.85
CA GLU A 95 -16.23 27.95 -2.93
C GLU A 95 -16.67 27.14 -4.15
N ASN A 96 -17.99 26.99 -4.31
CA ASN A 96 -18.64 26.27 -5.41
C ASN A 96 -18.11 24.83 -5.58
N VAL A 97 -17.88 24.15 -4.46
CA VAL A 97 -17.25 22.84 -4.43
C VAL A 97 -18.16 21.77 -5.01
N SER A 98 -17.66 21.04 -6.00
CA SER A 98 -18.26 19.82 -6.52
C SER A 98 -17.26 18.67 -6.44
N PHE A 99 -17.75 17.46 -6.17
CA PHE A 99 -16.89 16.29 -5.99
C PHE A 99 -17.58 14.98 -6.37
N SER A 100 -16.82 14.07 -6.98
CA SER A 100 -17.16 12.67 -7.22
C SER A 100 -15.95 11.78 -6.92
N TYR A 101 -16.16 10.63 -6.28
CA TYR A 101 -15.09 9.66 -6.01
C TYR A 101 -14.59 9.00 -7.29
N ASP A 102 -15.50 8.64 -8.18
CA ASP A 102 -15.16 8.07 -9.48
C ASP A 102 -15.34 9.12 -10.57
N ARG A 103 -14.41 9.15 -11.52
CA ARG A 103 -14.50 10.00 -12.71
C ARG A 103 -15.40 9.39 -13.80
N ASP A 104 -16.06 8.28 -13.52
CA ASP A 104 -16.86 7.47 -14.46
C ASP A 104 -18.24 8.07 -14.80
N GLY A 105 -18.46 9.37 -14.56
CA GLY A 105 -19.69 10.05 -14.93
C GLY A 105 -20.91 9.75 -14.04
N ARG A 106 -20.70 9.17 -12.85
CA ARG A 106 -21.75 9.09 -11.81
C ARG A 106 -22.11 10.49 -11.31
N ASP A 107 -23.33 10.60 -10.77
CA ASP A 107 -23.80 11.83 -10.14
C ASP A 107 -22.84 12.29 -9.04
N PRO A 108 -22.38 13.56 -9.05
CA PRO A 108 -21.49 14.08 -8.01
C PRO A 108 -22.10 13.95 -6.61
N VAL A 109 -21.27 13.50 -5.66
CA VAL A 109 -21.64 13.41 -4.24
C VAL A 109 -21.86 14.81 -3.65
N LEU A 110 -21.07 15.78 -4.09
CA LEU A 110 -21.23 17.20 -3.73
C LEU A 110 -21.46 18.02 -5.00
N LYS A 111 -22.41 18.95 -4.93
CA LYS A 111 -22.83 19.79 -6.06
C LYS A 111 -22.86 21.25 -5.61
N ASN A 112 -21.91 22.06 -6.10
CA ASN A 112 -21.84 23.51 -5.89
C ASN A 112 -21.99 23.96 -4.41
N VAL A 113 -21.27 23.29 -3.50
CA VAL A 113 -21.31 23.61 -2.07
C VAL A 113 -20.48 24.86 -1.79
N SER A 114 -21.09 25.86 -1.16
CA SER A 114 -20.44 27.10 -0.76
C SER A 114 -20.80 27.48 0.66
N PHE A 115 -19.80 27.61 1.53
CA PHE A 115 -19.96 28.12 2.90
C PHE A 115 -18.61 28.56 3.47
N VAL A 116 -18.66 29.30 4.57
CA VAL A 116 -17.47 29.74 5.32
C VAL A 116 -17.63 29.33 6.78
N ALA A 117 -16.58 28.78 7.36
CA ALA A 117 -16.42 28.62 8.80
C ALA A 117 -15.38 29.63 9.28
N GLU A 118 -15.83 30.58 10.09
CA GLU A 118 -14.96 31.63 10.62
C GLU A 118 -14.10 31.11 11.78
N PRO A 119 -12.93 31.74 12.06
CA PRO A 119 -12.05 31.29 13.12
C PRO A 119 -12.76 31.23 14.49
N GLY A 120 -12.62 30.09 15.18
CA GLY A 120 -13.29 29.85 16.47
C GLY A 120 -14.77 29.49 16.38
N GLN A 121 -15.35 29.48 15.18
CA GLN A 121 -16.73 29.06 14.97
C GLN A 121 -16.85 27.53 15.01
N THR A 122 -17.83 27.02 15.75
CA THR A 122 -18.24 25.61 15.65
C THR A 122 -19.36 25.47 14.63
N VAL A 123 -19.13 24.68 13.58
CA VAL A 123 -20.10 24.41 12.52
C VAL A 123 -20.55 22.95 12.59
N ALA A 124 -21.87 22.73 12.61
CA ALA A 124 -22.47 21.39 12.60
C ALA A 124 -22.99 21.06 11.20
N LEU A 125 -22.53 19.93 10.63
CA LEU A 125 -23.02 19.41 9.35
C LEU A 125 -24.10 18.35 9.60
N LEU A 126 -25.34 18.64 9.19
CA LEU A 126 -26.51 17.78 9.39
C LEU A 126 -27.06 17.30 8.04
N GLY A 127 -27.58 16.07 8.02
CA GLY A 127 -28.18 15.48 6.83
C GLY A 127 -28.24 13.96 6.90
N ALA A 128 -29.05 13.35 6.04
CA ALA A 128 -29.20 11.89 5.96
C ALA A 128 -27.87 11.17 5.64
N THR A 129 -27.79 9.88 5.95
CA THR A 129 -26.67 9.03 5.49
C THR A 129 -26.58 9.10 3.97
N GLY A 130 -25.35 9.24 3.44
CA GLY A 130 -25.12 9.43 2.00
C GLY A 130 -25.20 10.88 1.51
N ALA A 131 -25.58 11.85 2.34
CA ALA A 131 -25.64 13.27 1.92
C ALA A 131 -24.27 13.96 1.70
N GLY A 132 -23.16 13.21 1.68
CA GLY A 132 -21.82 13.77 1.44
C GLY A 132 -21.13 14.44 2.63
N LYS A 133 -21.66 14.30 3.86
CA LYS A 133 -21.07 14.92 5.07
C LYS A 133 -19.62 14.52 5.32
N SER A 134 -19.33 13.21 5.31
CA SER A 134 -17.96 12.71 5.50
C SER A 134 -17.04 13.13 4.36
N THR A 135 -17.59 13.20 3.13
CA THR A 135 -16.86 13.73 1.97
C THR A 135 -16.42 15.17 2.19
N LEU A 136 -17.30 16.05 2.68
CA LEU A 136 -16.94 17.44 3.00
C LEU A 136 -15.78 17.52 4.00
N VAL A 137 -15.84 16.71 5.07
CA VAL A 137 -14.77 16.67 6.08
C VAL A 137 -13.44 16.19 5.48
N ASN A 138 -13.48 15.16 4.63
CA ASN A 138 -12.29 14.58 4.00
C ASN A 138 -11.62 15.52 2.97
N LEU A 139 -12.35 16.51 2.43
CA LEU A 139 -11.77 17.51 1.52
C LEU A 139 -10.93 18.56 2.25
N ILE A 140 -11.16 18.78 3.55
CA ILE A 140 -10.41 19.78 4.35
C ILE A 140 -8.92 19.44 4.46
N PRO A 141 -8.51 18.23 4.89
CA PRO A 141 -7.10 17.82 4.92
C PRO A 141 -6.57 17.37 3.54
N ARG A 142 -7.33 17.63 2.47
CA ARG A 142 -7.02 17.23 1.08
C ARG A 142 -6.72 15.74 0.95
N PHE A 143 -7.60 14.88 1.48
CA PHE A 143 -7.57 13.44 1.15
C PHE A 143 -8.11 13.14 -0.25
N TYR A 144 -8.85 14.09 -0.81
CA TYR A 144 -9.29 14.10 -2.20
C TYR A 144 -9.20 15.52 -2.75
N ASP A 145 -8.89 15.64 -4.05
CA ASP A 145 -9.02 16.90 -4.77
C ASP A 145 -10.45 17.08 -5.28
N VAL A 146 -10.97 18.31 -5.17
CA VAL A 146 -12.30 18.65 -5.68
C VAL A 146 -12.35 18.52 -7.21
N THR A 147 -13.49 18.09 -7.75
CA THR A 147 -13.69 18.02 -9.21
C THR A 147 -14.13 19.37 -9.80
N GLY A 148 -14.63 20.28 -8.96
CA GLY A 148 -14.93 21.66 -9.32
C GLY A 148 -14.92 22.58 -8.10
N GLY A 149 -14.66 23.87 -8.33
CA GLY A 149 -14.51 24.85 -7.25
C GLY A 149 -13.18 24.74 -6.52
N ARG A 150 -13.16 25.17 -5.25
CA ARG A 150 -12.00 25.06 -4.37
C ARG A 150 -12.36 25.07 -2.89
N VAL A 151 -11.50 24.46 -2.08
CA VAL A 151 -11.50 24.58 -0.63
C VAL A 151 -10.30 25.45 -0.26
N THR A 152 -10.50 26.47 0.57
CA THR A 152 -9.43 27.36 1.00
C THR A 152 -9.28 27.36 2.51
N LEU A 153 -8.02 27.42 2.95
CA LEU A 153 -7.64 27.67 4.35
C LEU A 153 -6.88 29.00 4.38
N ASP A 154 -7.39 29.98 5.12
CA ASP A 154 -6.87 31.35 5.20
C ASP A 154 -6.72 32.04 3.83
N GLY A 155 -7.66 31.73 2.93
CA GLY A 155 -7.73 32.27 1.57
C GLY A 155 -6.77 31.62 0.57
N VAL A 156 -5.96 30.65 0.99
CA VAL A 156 -5.08 29.85 0.11
C VAL A 156 -5.79 28.55 -0.22
N ASP A 157 -5.79 28.16 -1.49
CA ASP A 157 -6.35 26.87 -1.92
C ASP A 157 -5.57 25.73 -1.26
N VAL A 158 -6.26 24.73 -0.71
CA VAL A 158 -5.62 23.58 -0.06
C VAL A 158 -4.68 22.83 -1.03
N ARG A 159 -4.89 22.97 -2.34
CA ARG A 159 -4.02 22.40 -3.38
C ARG A 159 -2.65 23.06 -3.50
N GLU A 160 -2.52 24.28 -3.01
CA GLU A 160 -1.29 25.07 -3.06
C GLU A 160 -0.49 24.98 -1.74
N LEU A 161 -1.11 24.49 -0.67
CA LEU A 161 -0.46 24.28 0.62
C LEU A 161 0.40 23.01 0.60
N GLY A 162 1.54 23.06 1.29
CA GLY A 162 2.32 21.85 1.56
C GLY A 162 1.52 20.87 2.42
N GLU A 163 1.63 19.56 2.13
CA GLU A 163 0.79 18.53 2.73
C GLU A 163 0.98 18.47 4.26
N SER A 164 2.24 18.51 4.71
CA SER A 164 2.57 18.52 6.14
C SER A 164 2.05 19.78 6.83
N ALA A 165 2.04 20.93 6.16
CA ALA A 165 1.56 22.18 6.73
C ALA A 165 0.03 22.18 6.85
N LEU A 166 -0.67 21.72 5.82
CA LEU A 166 -2.12 21.58 5.82
C LEU A 166 -2.59 20.57 6.88
N ARG A 167 -2.02 19.36 6.87
CA ARG A 167 -2.44 18.29 7.79
C ARG A 167 -1.98 18.52 9.22
N GLY A 168 -0.89 19.25 9.44
CA GLY A 168 -0.48 19.71 10.77
C GLY A 168 -1.44 20.75 11.37
N ALA A 169 -2.17 21.50 10.54
CA ALA A 169 -3.17 22.48 10.99
C ALA A 169 -4.56 21.87 11.22
N VAL A 170 -4.80 20.61 10.83
CA VAL A 170 -6.12 19.98 10.88
C VAL A 170 -6.11 18.74 11.76
N GLY A 171 -6.80 18.81 12.91
CA GLY A 171 -7.10 17.64 13.74
C GLY A 171 -8.38 16.94 13.27
N ILE A 172 -8.33 15.60 13.14
CA ILE A 172 -9.50 14.80 12.76
C ILE A 172 -9.78 13.71 13.80
N ALA A 173 -11.04 13.59 14.21
CA ALA A 173 -11.54 12.46 15.00
C ALA A 173 -12.42 11.61 14.08
N LEU A 174 -11.98 10.38 13.79
CA LEU A 174 -12.68 9.46 12.90
C LEU A 174 -13.88 8.81 13.61
N GLN A 175 -14.90 8.44 12.84
CA GLN A 175 -16.07 7.70 13.35
C GLN A 175 -15.67 6.37 13.99
N GLU A 176 -14.74 5.65 13.36
CA GLU A 176 -14.09 4.47 13.93
C GLU A 176 -12.66 4.86 14.32
N SER A 177 -12.35 4.78 15.62
CA SER A 177 -11.02 5.10 16.13
C SER A 177 -10.04 3.99 15.80
N ILE A 178 -8.90 4.36 15.22
CA ILE A 178 -7.79 3.46 14.92
C ILE A 178 -6.65 3.82 15.87
N LEU A 179 -6.09 2.82 16.56
CA LEU A 179 -4.93 2.96 17.42
C LEU A 179 -3.80 2.08 16.90
N PHE A 180 -2.56 2.51 17.11
CA PHE A 180 -1.37 1.79 16.74
C PHE A 180 -0.88 0.93 17.91
N THR A 181 -0.16 -0.15 17.57
CA THR A 181 0.52 -0.99 18.57
C THR A 181 1.51 -0.14 19.37
N GLY A 182 1.39 -0.15 20.69
CA GLY A 182 2.19 0.69 21.60
C GLY A 182 1.41 1.01 22.87
N SER A 183 1.90 1.97 23.66
CA SER A 183 1.17 2.43 24.84
C SER A 183 0.06 3.44 24.49
N ILE A 184 -0.87 3.65 25.41
CA ILE A 184 -1.88 4.72 25.29
C ILE A 184 -1.19 6.09 25.18
N ARG A 185 -0.11 6.28 25.94
CA ARG A 185 0.72 7.50 25.92
C ARG A 185 1.29 7.76 24.53
N ASP A 186 1.83 6.74 23.87
CA ASP A 186 2.42 6.88 22.53
C ASP A 186 1.35 7.24 21.49
N ASN A 187 0.16 6.65 21.60
CA ASN A 187 -0.96 6.98 20.72
C ASN A 187 -1.45 8.42 20.90
N ILE A 188 -1.52 8.93 22.14
CA ILE A 188 -1.88 10.35 22.38
C ILE A 188 -0.77 11.28 21.86
N ARG A 189 0.50 10.92 22.09
CA ARG A 189 1.68 11.68 21.67
C ARG A 189 1.93 11.61 20.16
N TYR A 190 1.28 10.69 19.43
CA TYR A 190 1.47 10.51 17.99
C TYR A 190 1.33 11.80 17.18
N GLY A 191 0.38 12.69 17.55
CA GLY A 191 0.19 13.97 16.86
C GLY A 191 1.29 15.01 17.13
N ARG A 192 2.06 14.86 18.22
CA ARG A 192 3.20 15.72 18.56
C ARG A 192 4.23 14.91 19.37
N PRO A 193 5.19 14.23 18.70
CA PRO A 193 6.15 13.33 19.33
C PRO A 193 6.96 13.95 20.49
N ASP A 194 7.22 15.25 20.43
CA ASP A 194 8.00 15.96 21.46
C ASP A 194 7.16 16.41 22.68
N ALA A 195 5.87 16.05 22.74
CA ALA A 195 5.00 16.45 23.85
C ALA A 195 5.43 15.83 25.19
N SER A 196 5.48 16.63 26.25
CA SER A 196 5.82 16.14 27.60
C SER A 196 4.72 15.21 28.14
N ASP A 197 5.05 14.43 29.17
CA ASP A 197 4.04 13.58 29.86
C ASP A 197 2.89 14.42 30.43
N ASP A 198 3.17 15.62 30.95
CA ASP A 198 2.16 16.52 31.49
C ASP A 198 1.19 17.01 30.41
N GLU A 199 1.69 17.31 29.21
CA GLU A 199 0.85 17.71 28.07
C GLU A 199 -0.02 16.57 27.57
N VAL A 200 0.51 15.34 27.56
CA VAL A 200 -0.25 14.13 27.24
C VAL A 200 -1.37 13.91 28.26
N ILE A 201 -1.08 14.06 29.56
CA ILE A 201 -2.09 13.97 30.62
C ILE A 201 -3.14 15.09 30.49
N ALA A 202 -2.72 16.31 30.17
CA ALA A 202 -3.64 17.43 29.95
C ALA A 202 -4.59 17.16 28.78
N ALA A 203 -4.09 16.65 27.66
CA ALA A 203 -4.91 16.24 26.52
C ALA A 203 -5.90 15.12 26.90
N ALA A 204 -5.45 14.11 27.64
CA ALA A 204 -6.31 13.03 28.13
C ALA A 204 -7.43 13.54 29.07
N LYS A 205 -7.14 14.55 29.91
CA LYS A 205 -8.15 15.18 30.78
C LYS A 205 -9.16 15.99 29.98
N LEU A 206 -8.72 16.77 28.99
CA LEU A 206 -9.61 17.51 28.09
C LEU A 206 -10.55 16.59 27.31
N ALA A 207 -10.06 15.43 26.88
CA ALA A 207 -10.85 14.38 26.23
C ALA A 207 -11.70 13.54 27.20
N GLN A 208 -11.67 13.83 28.50
CA GLN A 208 -12.36 13.05 29.55
C GLN A 208 -11.96 11.55 29.58
N ALA A 209 -10.75 11.24 29.13
CA ALA A 209 -10.22 9.87 29.05
C ALA A 209 -9.28 9.53 30.21
N HIS A 210 -8.73 10.53 30.92
CA HIS A 210 -7.69 10.32 31.94
C HIS A 210 -8.09 9.30 33.03
N ASP A 211 -9.28 9.43 33.62
CA ASP A 211 -9.71 8.56 34.71
C ASP A 211 -9.96 7.12 34.27
N PHE A 212 -10.31 6.91 32.99
CA PHE A 212 -10.41 5.59 32.39
C PHE A 212 -9.02 4.99 32.19
N ILE A 213 -8.08 5.76 31.64
CA ILE A 213 -6.70 5.34 31.39
C ILE A 213 -6.00 4.98 32.70
N ALA A 214 -6.17 5.78 33.75
CA ALA A 214 -5.54 5.58 35.06
C ALA A 214 -5.99 4.30 35.80
N ARG A 215 -7.04 3.62 35.33
CA ARG A 215 -7.50 2.33 35.89
C ARG A 215 -6.81 1.13 35.26
N PHE A 216 -6.09 1.32 34.14
CA PHE A 216 -5.27 0.26 33.58
C PHE A 216 -4.05 0.03 34.47
N PRO A 217 -3.54 -1.21 34.53
CA PRO A 217 -2.42 -1.56 35.38
C PRO A 217 -1.11 -0.85 34.99
N ASP A 218 -0.94 -0.50 33.70
CA ASP A 218 0.25 0.13 33.12
C ASP A 218 -0.11 1.22 32.09
#